data_AF-A0A967NSK9-F1
#
_entry.id   AF-A0A967NSK9-F1
#
_cell.length_a   1.000
_cell.length_b   1.000
_cell.length_c   1.000
_cell.angle_alpha   90.00
_cell.angle_beta   90.00
_cell.angle_gamma   90.00
#
_symmetry.space_group_name_H-M   'P 1'
#
loop_
_entity.id
_entity.type
_entity.pdbx_description
1 polymer ?
#
loop_
_entity_poly.entity_id
_entity_poly.type
_entity_poly.pdbx_seq_one_letter_code
_entity_poly.pdbx_strand_id
1 'polypeptide(L)'
;MAQRPRQARIQFQSQFRSPGVDTSGAEVMRQLAGLGRTVGQIAETVGRPIVEEEARQAGLEAAQEARVEDSETGLVKYQDVARKTYGWGSSAYNAAASRETDRLNRAIEKEAKYSARIASREKIAELAETYKDDPAGFESEVESYIQGTLKATPENARLEVEDMIRTQSFATGTKLAKDYKVNQTNKKIDAIVSTVDGFMEESARNLSDGDPVNAQIAYDSALEAIDDIGELNPEYDVKGAKEKLGMQFASSQASASVMDAIDGNDTGPAYAKLEEIAKKPPKGFTPDEWERTVISKIQTDLNRKTTRLNNANQAAAAKNAEYVKGVVDSVSLGIEVDDAEFAKAYDLAATPAQVEALQDAEKVAEYSVSDYRTRQSVLTTAADNPETIDLYRQMAAQEKRINTALNRDAFGFA
;
A
#
# COMPACT_ATOMS: atom_id res chain seq x y z
N MET A 1 116.11 -21.47 115.60
CA MET A 1 116.18 -20.24 116.43
C MET A 1 115.41 -19.14 115.72
N ALA A 2 114.50 -18.51 116.45
CA ALA A 2 113.72 -17.38 116.00
C ALA A 2 114.61 -16.16 115.70
N GLN A 3 114.33 -15.45 114.61
CA GLN A 3 114.69 -14.04 114.47
C GLN A 3 113.48 -13.25 113.96
N ARG A 4 113.23 -12.18 114.71
CA ARG A 4 112.13 -11.22 114.67
C ARG A 4 112.17 -10.30 113.44
N PRO A 5 111.06 -9.58 113.15
CA PRO A 5 110.75 -9.02 111.84
C PRO A 5 111.45 -7.70 111.57
N ARG A 6 111.74 -7.40 110.30
CA ARG A 6 112.22 -6.09 109.84
C ARG A 6 111.05 -5.25 109.35
N GLN A 7 110.73 -4.19 110.09
CA GLN A 7 109.98 -3.04 109.61
C GLN A 7 110.81 -2.27 108.57
N ALA A 8 110.20 -1.89 107.46
CA ALA A 8 110.66 -0.76 106.67
C ALA A 8 109.48 -0.10 105.91
N ARG A 9 109.24 1.17 106.29
CA ARG A 9 108.69 2.30 105.53
C ARG A 9 107.23 2.25 105.05
N ILE A 10 106.38 2.89 105.86
CA ILE A 10 105.14 3.53 105.42
C ILE A 10 105.50 4.57 104.34
N GLN A 11 105.25 4.23 103.08
CA GLN A 11 105.28 5.20 101.97
C GLN A 11 103.89 5.81 101.85
N PHE A 12 103.73 7.03 102.37
CA PHE A 12 102.67 7.93 101.94
C PHE A 12 102.95 8.32 100.48
N GLN A 13 102.36 7.60 99.54
CA GLN A 13 102.18 8.10 98.18
C GLN A 13 100.80 8.74 98.10
N SER A 14 100.80 10.07 98.19
CA SER A 14 99.72 10.93 97.73
C SER A 14 99.51 10.73 96.23
N GLN A 15 98.71 9.72 95.86
CA GLN A 15 98.13 9.67 94.53
C GLN A 15 97.03 10.75 94.47
N PHE A 16 97.40 11.90 93.94
CA PHE A 16 96.46 12.81 93.28
C PHE A 16 95.72 12.00 92.21
N ARG A 17 94.49 11.56 92.50
CA ARG A 17 93.52 11.30 91.44
C ARG A 17 93.05 12.67 90.98
N SER A 18 93.40 13.02 89.74
CA SER A 18 92.76 14.13 89.02
C SER A 18 91.24 14.00 89.19
N PRO A 19 90.48 15.08 89.43
CA PRO A 19 89.04 15.00 89.23
C PRO A 19 88.85 14.47 87.80
N GLY A 20 88.16 13.34 87.66
CA GLY A 20 87.85 12.81 86.33
C GLY A 20 87.15 13.93 85.57
N VAL A 21 87.55 14.15 84.32
CA VAL A 21 86.83 15.06 83.42
C VAL A 21 85.36 14.68 83.49
N ASP A 22 84.49 15.64 83.80
CA ASP A 22 83.06 15.40 83.93
C ASP A 22 82.51 14.89 82.58
N THR A 23 82.41 13.57 82.43
CA THR A 23 81.88 12.91 81.24
C THR A 23 80.35 12.86 81.25
N SER A 24 79.68 13.34 82.30
CA SER A 24 78.23 13.29 82.42
C SER A 24 77.55 13.98 81.24
N GLY A 25 78.06 15.12 80.78
CA GLY A 25 77.57 15.81 79.59
C GLY A 25 77.75 14.99 78.29
N ALA A 26 78.88 14.29 78.13
CA ALA A 26 79.14 13.46 76.95
C ALA A 26 78.30 12.16 76.97
N GLU A 27 78.04 11.61 78.15
CA GLU A 27 77.25 10.40 78.37
C GLU A 27 75.76 10.70 78.22
N VAL A 28 75.29 11.85 78.70
CA VAL A 28 73.97 12.43 78.41
C VAL A 28 73.81 12.64 76.91
N MET A 29 74.80 13.23 76.22
CA MET A 29 74.74 13.41 74.76
C MET A 29 74.70 12.06 73.99
N ARG A 30 75.42 11.02 74.44
CA ARG A 30 75.31 9.67 73.85
C ARG A 30 73.97 9.02 74.10
N GLN A 31 73.41 9.17 75.30
CA GLN A 31 72.08 8.66 75.63
C GLN A 31 71.00 9.40 74.81
N LEU A 32 71.11 10.72 74.66
CA LEU A 32 70.24 11.53 73.80
C LEU A 32 70.37 11.14 72.32
N ALA A 33 71.57 10.87 71.82
CA ALA A 33 71.78 10.37 70.46
C ALA A 33 71.25 8.93 70.27
N GLY A 34 71.32 8.08 71.29
CA GLY A 34 70.73 6.75 71.32
C GLY A 34 69.20 6.80 71.29
N LEU A 35 68.60 7.65 72.13
CA LEU A 35 67.16 7.96 72.10
C LEU A 35 66.74 8.56 70.76
N GLY A 36 67.54 9.46 70.18
CA GLY A 36 67.31 10.01 68.85
C GLY A 36 67.32 8.95 67.75
N ARG A 37 68.20 7.95 67.81
CA ARG A 37 68.15 6.79 66.91
C ARG A 37 66.92 5.92 67.14
N THR A 38 66.55 5.64 68.39
CA THR A 38 65.36 4.83 68.69
C THR A 38 64.09 5.54 68.23
N VAL A 39 63.96 6.84 68.47
CA VAL A 39 62.84 7.67 68.00
C VAL A 39 62.83 7.74 66.47
N GLY A 40 63.99 7.91 65.82
CA GLY A 40 64.12 7.85 64.37
C GLY A 40 63.72 6.49 63.78
N GLN A 41 64.12 5.39 64.41
CA GLN A 41 63.75 4.03 64.01
C GLN A 41 62.26 3.76 64.22
N ILE A 42 61.65 4.22 65.31
CA ILE A 42 60.19 4.13 65.54
C ILE A 42 59.44 4.98 64.51
N ALA A 43 59.92 6.19 64.20
CA ALA A 43 59.34 7.04 63.16
C ALA A 43 59.42 6.36 61.78
N GLU A 44 60.49 5.64 61.47
CA GLU A 44 60.64 4.94 60.20
C GLU A 44 59.88 3.60 60.13
N THR A 45 59.78 2.85 61.23
CA THR A 45 59.09 1.54 61.25
C THR A 45 57.59 1.61 61.52
N VAL A 46 57.14 2.61 62.28
CA VAL A 46 55.71 2.78 62.63
C VAL A 46 55.14 4.03 61.99
N GLY A 47 55.83 5.16 62.08
CA GLY A 47 55.33 6.45 61.57
C GLY A 47 55.22 6.50 60.03
N ARG A 48 56.26 6.03 59.32
CA ARG A 48 56.30 6.08 57.86
C ARG A 48 55.17 5.25 57.20
N PRO A 49 54.87 4.00 57.61
CA PRO A 49 53.72 3.27 57.08
C PRO A 49 52.36 3.96 57.32
N ILE A 50 52.17 4.58 58.49
CA ILE A 50 50.93 5.32 58.81
C ILE A 50 50.79 6.53 57.88
N VAL A 51 51.85 7.33 57.75
CA VAL A 51 51.87 8.51 56.86
C VAL A 51 51.73 8.09 55.39
N GLU A 52 52.31 6.97 54.98
CA GLU A 52 52.15 6.43 53.61
C GLU A 52 50.70 6.00 53.34
N GLU A 53 49.99 5.41 54.32
CA GLU A 53 48.59 5.01 54.19
C GLU A 53 47.63 6.21 54.19
N GLU A 54 47.84 7.19 55.08
CA GLU A 54 47.09 8.45 55.07
C GLU A 54 47.32 9.22 53.76
N ALA A 55 48.57 9.26 53.28
CA ALA A 55 48.89 9.86 51.99
C ALA A 55 48.25 9.10 50.82
N ARG A 56 48.11 7.77 50.91
CA ARG A 56 47.39 6.96 49.92
C ARG A 56 45.90 7.34 49.87
N GLN A 57 45.24 7.45 51.02
CA GLN A 57 43.82 7.83 51.11
C GLN A 57 43.60 9.26 50.60
N ALA A 58 44.42 10.21 51.02
CA ALA A 58 44.37 11.59 50.51
C ALA A 58 44.60 11.65 48.99
N GLY A 59 45.40 10.73 48.42
CA GLY A 59 45.58 10.61 46.97
C GLY A 59 44.31 10.14 46.26
N LEU A 60 43.56 9.21 46.84
CA LEU A 60 42.28 8.73 46.31
C LEU A 60 41.21 9.84 46.35
N GLU A 61 41.09 10.55 47.47
CA GLU A 61 40.16 11.67 47.62
C GLU A 61 40.46 12.79 46.62
N ALA A 62 41.73 13.17 46.49
CA ALA A 62 42.13 14.20 45.53
C ALA A 62 41.83 13.81 44.08
N ALA A 63 41.93 12.51 43.73
CA ALA A 63 41.53 12.03 42.41
C ALA A 63 40.01 12.13 42.18
N GLN A 64 39.19 11.90 43.21
CA GLN A 64 37.73 12.06 43.14
C GLN A 64 37.31 13.53 43.05
N GLU A 65 38.03 14.43 43.71
CA GLU A 65 37.78 15.87 43.66
C GLU A 65 38.25 16.53 42.36
N ALA A 66 39.16 15.89 41.61
CA ALA A 66 39.67 16.38 40.32
C ALA A 66 38.66 16.29 39.15
N ARG A 67 37.35 16.19 39.46
CA ARG A 67 36.26 16.16 38.49
C ARG A 67 36.13 17.52 37.81
N VAL A 68 36.17 17.51 36.48
CA VAL A 68 35.93 18.68 35.63
C VAL A 68 34.84 18.37 34.64
N GLU A 69 33.93 19.31 34.47
CA GLU A 69 32.81 19.23 33.54
C GLU A 69 33.01 20.26 32.43
N ASP A 70 32.95 19.80 31.19
CA ASP A 70 33.04 20.65 30.02
C ASP A 70 31.71 21.39 29.81
N SER A 71 31.76 22.73 29.80
CA SER A 71 30.56 23.58 29.75
C SER A 71 29.80 23.55 28.42
N GLU A 72 30.41 23.08 27.34
CA GLU A 72 29.78 23.01 26.01
C GLU A 72 29.21 21.62 25.72
N THR A 73 29.87 20.58 26.21
CA THR A 73 29.52 19.18 25.91
C THR A 73 28.89 18.43 27.08
N GLY A 74 28.98 18.97 28.30
CA GLY A 74 28.56 18.30 29.54
C GLY A 74 29.44 17.10 29.90
N LEU A 75 30.57 16.92 29.23
CA LEU A 75 31.47 15.79 29.43
C LEU A 75 32.21 15.91 30.77
N VAL A 76 32.12 14.86 31.57
CA VAL A 76 32.86 14.73 32.82
C VAL A 76 34.20 14.07 32.54
N LYS A 77 35.28 14.61 33.08
CA LYS A 77 36.60 13.98 33.11
C LYS A 77 37.30 14.25 34.44
N TYR A 78 38.18 13.36 34.85
CA TYR A 78 39.04 13.56 35.99
C TYR A 78 40.42 14.01 35.51
N GLN A 79 40.86 15.19 35.96
CA GLN A 79 42.18 15.72 35.61
C GLN A 79 43.29 15.10 36.46
N ASP A 80 44.53 15.24 35.99
CA ASP A 80 45.70 14.83 36.76
C ASP A 80 45.83 15.67 38.04
N VAL A 81 45.97 14.98 39.17
CA VAL A 81 46.15 15.61 40.49
C VAL A 81 47.58 16.16 40.61
N ALA A 82 47.72 17.34 41.23
CA ALA A 82 49.02 17.93 41.51
C ALA A 82 49.92 16.99 42.33
N ARG A 83 51.12 16.71 41.80
CA ARG A 83 52.04 15.75 42.44
C ARG A 83 52.65 16.31 43.71
N LYS A 84 52.68 15.50 44.77
CA LYS A 84 53.51 15.77 45.96
C LYS A 84 54.97 15.41 45.65
N THR A 85 55.87 16.36 45.81
CA THR A 85 57.30 16.22 45.44
C THR A 85 58.19 15.85 46.64
N TYR A 86 57.79 16.20 47.86
CA TYR A 86 58.59 16.05 49.08
C TYR A 86 57.74 15.54 50.25
N GLY A 87 58.35 14.72 51.13
CA GLY A 87 57.71 14.16 52.34
C GLY A 87 57.47 12.65 52.28
N TRP A 88 57.42 12.00 53.44
CA TRP A 88 56.97 10.60 53.57
C TRP A 88 55.55 10.46 53.00
N GLY A 89 55.26 9.36 52.30
CA GLY A 89 53.96 9.18 51.64
C GLY A 89 53.79 9.83 50.26
N SER A 90 54.72 10.68 49.78
CA SER A 90 54.58 11.35 48.46
C SER A 90 54.44 10.37 47.29
N SER A 91 55.22 9.27 47.31
CA SER A 91 55.11 8.21 46.28
C SER A 91 53.79 7.45 46.38
N ALA A 92 53.30 7.19 47.59
CA ALA A 92 52.03 6.49 47.82
C ALA A 92 50.84 7.36 47.37
N TYR A 93 50.86 8.65 47.69
CA TYR A 93 49.90 9.65 47.22
C TYR A 93 49.85 9.72 45.69
N ASN A 94 50.98 9.98 45.03
CA ASN A 94 51.03 10.16 43.57
C ASN A 94 50.57 8.89 42.83
N ALA A 95 50.95 7.71 43.32
CA ALA A 95 50.54 6.43 42.72
C ALA A 95 49.05 6.16 42.91
N ALA A 96 48.49 6.45 44.09
CA ALA A 96 47.06 6.28 44.36
C ALA A 96 46.20 7.24 43.54
N ALA A 97 46.58 8.52 43.51
CA ALA A 97 45.87 9.55 42.76
C ALA A 97 45.82 9.23 41.26
N SER A 98 46.98 8.94 40.64
CA SER A 98 47.04 8.59 39.22
C SER A 98 46.22 7.34 38.88
N ARG A 99 46.31 6.27 39.69
CA ARG A 99 45.54 5.04 39.44
C ARG A 99 44.04 5.25 39.54
N GLU A 100 43.59 6.06 40.51
CA GLU A 100 42.17 6.32 40.70
C GLU A 100 41.61 7.25 39.62
N THR A 101 42.34 8.30 39.23
CA THR A 101 41.99 9.15 38.07
C THR A 101 41.83 8.29 36.80
N ASP A 102 42.79 7.39 36.52
CA ASP A 102 42.71 6.48 35.38
C ASP A 102 41.53 5.49 35.48
N ARG A 103 41.19 5.03 36.68
CA ARG A 103 40.06 4.11 36.91
C ARG A 103 38.73 4.81 36.65
N LEU A 104 38.59 6.05 37.14
CA LEU A 104 37.39 6.85 37.00
C LEU A 104 37.15 7.27 35.54
N ASN A 105 38.20 7.73 34.84
CA ASN A 105 38.10 8.04 33.41
C ASN A 105 37.72 6.81 32.57
N ARG A 106 38.29 5.63 32.86
CA ARG A 106 37.89 4.37 32.22
C ARG A 106 36.45 3.96 32.50
N ALA A 107 35.93 4.28 33.69
CA ALA A 107 34.53 4.01 34.02
C ALA A 107 33.59 4.88 33.17
N ILE A 108 33.91 6.18 33.02
CA ILE A 108 33.17 7.11 32.16
C ILE A 108 33.19 6.65 30.70
N GLU A 109 34.35 6.26 30.18
CA GLU A 109 34.45 5.70 28.81
C GLU A 109 33.53 4.49 28.61
N LYS A 110 33.52 3.57 29.57
CA LYS A 110 32.71 2.35 29.50
C LYS A 110 31.21 2.66 29.55
N GLU A 111 30.81 3.62 30.38
CA GLU A 111 29.43 4.08 30.46
C GLU A 111 28.99 4.79 29.17
N ALA A 112 29.83 5.64 28.59
CA ALA A 112 29.57 6.29 27.31
C ALA A 112 29.38 5.26 26.18
N LYS A 113 30.25 4.24 26.10
CA LYS A 113 30.11 3.14 25.12
C LYS A 113 28.82 2.35 25.33
N TYR A 114 28.47 2.04 26.57
CA TYR A 114 27.27 1.27 26.89
C TYR A 114 25.98 2.03 26.59
N SER A 115 25.90 3.29 27.01
CA SER A 115 24.74 4.16 26.75
C SER A 115 24.55 4.42 25.27
N ALA A 116 25.63 4.73 24.54
CA ALA A 116 25.59 4.89 23.08
C ALA A 116 25.05 3.62 22.40
N ARG A 117 25.43 2.42 22.87
CA ARG A 117 24.98 1.15 22.28
C ARG A 117 23.47 0.92 22.42
N ILE A 118 22.89 1.31 23.55
CA ILE A 118 21.44 1.16 23.77
C ILE A 118 20.69 2.22 22.97
N ALA A 119 21.09 3.49 23.14
CA ALA A 119 20.45 4.61 22.46
C ALA A 119 20.53 4.49 20.93
N SER A 120 21.66 4.02 20.39
CA SER A 120 21.81 3.83 18.95
C SER A 120 20.86 2.77 18.41
N ARG A 121 20.59 1.71 19.18
CA ARG A 121 19.65 0.67 18.76
C ARG A 121 18.24 1.19 18.65
N GLU A 122 17.78 1.90 19.66
CA GLU A 122 16.45 2.49 19.67
C GLU A 122 16.32 3.54 18.57
N LYS A 123 17.31 4.43 18.45
CA LYS A 123 17.26 5.51 17.46
C LYS A 123 17.33 5.00 16.02
N ILE A 124 18.20 4.04 15.73
CA ILE A 124 18.28 3.44 14.38
C ILE A 124 16.97 2.73 14.02
N ALA A 125 16.32 2.05 14.96
CA ALA A 125 15.03 1.41 14.72
C ALA A 125 13.92 2.44 14.47
N GLU A 126 13.87 3.52 15.25
CA GLU A 126 12.94 4.64 15.05
C GLU A 126 13.12 5.30 13.68
N LEU A 127 14.37 5.60 13.30
CA LEU A 127 14.69 6.17 12.00
C LEU A 127 14.31 5.21 10.87
N ALA A 128 14.54 3.91 11.02
CA ALA A 128 14.18 2.92 10.02
C ALA A 128 12.67 2.85 9.75
N GLU A 129 11.84 3.00 10.80
CA GLU A 129 10.38 3.06 10.62
C GLU A 129 9.94 4.39 10.01
N THR A 130 10.51 5.50 10.46
CA THR A 130 10.17 6.85 9.98
C THR A 130 10.50 7.02 8.50
N TYR A 131 11.65 6.51 8.08
CA TYR A 131 12.18 6.63 6.73
C TYR A 131 12.03 5.33 5.92
N LYS A 132 11.01 4.52 6.21
CA LYS A 132 10.80 3.21 5.56
C LYS A 132 10.66 3.27 4.02
N ASP A 133 10.23 4.42 3.52
CA ASP A 133 10.06 4.70 2.09
C ASP A 133 11.11 5.71 1.57
N ASP A 134 12.11 6.07 2.37
CA ASP A 134 13.16 7.03 2.02
C ASP A 134 14.54 6.62 2.56
N PRO A 135 15.24 5.69 1.89
CA PRO A 135 16.57 5.25 2.31
C PRO A 135 17.61 6.38 2.38
N ALA A 136 17.46 7.43 1.57
CA ALA A 136 18.38 8.57 1.57
C ALA A 136 18.17 9.46 2.81
N GLY A 137 16.90 9.69 3.18
CA GLY A 137 16.54 10.34 4.44
C GLY A 137 17.07 9.59 5.66
N PHE A 138 16.95 8.24 5.66
CA PHE A 138 17.54 7.41 6.71
C PHE A 138 19.05 7.62 6.85
N GLU A 139 19.80 7.59 5.74
CA GLU A 139 21.26 7.79 5.76
C GLU A 139 21.65 9.18 6.30
N SER A 140 20.96 10.23 5.85
CA SER A 140 21.17 11.60 6.30
C SER A 140 20.92 11.79 7.81
N GLU A 141 19.83 11.21 8.33
CA GLU A 141 19.48 11.31 9.75
C GLU A 141 20.38 10.46 10.64
N VAL A 142 20.83 9.30 10.16
CA VAL A 142 21.85 8.50 10.85
C VAL A 142 23.15 9.28 10.98
N GLU A 143 23.62 9.94 9.91
CA GLU A 143 24.85 10.75 9.98
C GLU A 143 24.68 11.91 10.98
N SER A 144 23.54 12.60 10.96
CA SER A 144 23.22 13.65 11.92
C SER A 144 23.23 13.13 13.36
N TYR A 145 22.68 11.93 13.59
CA TYR A 145 22.70 11.25 14.89
C TYR A 145 24.11 10.86 15.33
N ILE A 146 24.96 10.35 14.42
CA ILE A 146 26.38 10.05 14.71
C ILE A 146 27.09 11.32 15.16
N GLN A 147 26.98 12.41 14.39
CA GLN A 147 27.63 13.69 14.72
C GLN A 147 27.15 14.23 16.08
N GLY A 148 25.85 14.14 16.38
CA GLY A 148 25.29 14.52 17.68
C GLY A 148 25.84 13.67 18.83
N THR A 149 25.91 12.36 18.65
CA THR A 149 26.38 11.41 19.67
C THR A 149 27.87 11.58 19.95
N LEU A 150 28.70 11.80 18.93
CA LEU A 150 30.15 11.97 19.09
C LEU A 150 30.51 13.25 19.83
N LYS A 151 29.74 14.34 19.66
CA LYS A 151 29.93 15.57 20.45
C LYS A 151 29.79 15.32 21.95
N ALA A 152 28.85 14.48 22.35
CA ALA A 152 28.59 14.09 23.73
C ALA A 152 29.40 12.88 24.21
N THR A 153 30.36 12.39 23.42
CA THR A 153 31.18 11.20 23.75
C THR A 153 32.63 11.60 24.09
N PRO A 154 33.23 11.04 25.16
CA PRO A 154 34.64 11.23 25.49
C PRO A 154 35.57 10.88 24.31
N GLU A 155 36.63 11.67 24.10
CA GLU A 155 37.47 11.60 22.89
C GLU A 155 38.06 10.21 22.62
N ASN A 156 38.54 9.54 23.66
CA ASN A 156 39.06 8.17 23.66
C ASN A 156 38.01 7.08 23.34
N ALA A 157 36.72 7.37 23.48
CA ALA A 157 35.63 6.45 23.15
C ALA A 157 34.99 6.73 21.78
N ARG A 158 35.21 7.91 21.19
CA ARG A 158 34.53 8.36 19.95
C ARG A 158 34.66 7.39 18.79
N LEU A 159 35.87 6.90 18.51
CA LEU A 159 36.12 6.01 17.36
C LEU A 159 35.35 4.69 17.46
N GLU A 160 35.30 4.09 18.65
CA GLU A 160 34.58 2.83 18.88
C GLU A 160 33.06 3.05 18.86
N VAL A 161 32.57 4.16 19.40
CA VAL A 161 31.15 4.54 19.35
C VAL A 161 30.71 4.80 17.91
N GLU A 162 31.51 5.53 17.14
CA GLU A 162 31.24 5.78 15.72
C GLU A 162 31.14 4.47 14.93
N ASP A 163 32.16 3.61 15.02
CA ASP A 163 32.22 2.34 14.31
C ASP A 163 31.02 1.44 14.64
N MET A 164 30.63 1.40 15.92
CA MET A 164 29.45 0.66 16.38
C MET A 164 28.15 1.18 15.73
N ILE A 165 27.92 2.50 15.74
CA ILE A 165 26.70 3.11 15.17
C ILE A 165 26.67 2.91 13.65
N ARG A 166 27.82 3.11 12.97
CA ARG A 166 27.95 2.89 11.52
C ARG A 166 27.70 1.44 11.13
N THR A 167 28.28 0.49 11.84
CA THR A 167 28.07 -0.95 11.58
C THR A 167 26.60 -1.32 11.73
N GLN A 168 25.96 -0.81 12.78
CA GLN A 168 24.55 -1.10 13.02
C GLN A 168 23.63 -0.47 11.97
N SER A 169 23.87 0.79 11.63
CA SER A 169 23.05 1.50 10.64
C SER A 169 23.24 0.96 9.23
N PHE A 170 24.44 0.48 8.87
CA PHE A 170 24.71 -0.09 7.55
C PHE A 170 23.83 -1.30 7.23
N ALA A 171 23.67 -2.24 8.18
CA ALA A 171 22.82 -3.42 7.98
C ALA A 171 21.35 -3.03 7.79
N THR A 172 20.86 -2.10 8.61
CA THR A 172 19.49 -1.58 8.53
C THR A 172 19.26 -0.81 7.23
N GLY A 173 20.17 0.09 6.85
CA GLY A 173 20.09 0.88 5.62
C GLY A 173 20.14 0.00 4.36
N THR A 174 20.96 -1.05 4.36
CA THR A 174 21.01 -2.01 3.25
C THR A 174 19.69 -2.74 3.09
N LYS A 175 19.09 -3.20 4.20
CA LYS A 175 17.77 -3.85 4.17
C LYS A 175 16.71 -2.88 3.66
N LEU A 176 16.69 -1.67 4.20
CA LEU A 176 15.75 -0.62 3.83
C LEU A 176 15.83 -0.27 2.33
N ALA A 177 17.05 -0.09 1.80
CA ALA A 177 17.26 0.20 0.38
C ALA A 177 16.81 -0.95 -0.52
N LYS A 178 17.00 -2.20 -0.09
CA LYS A 178 16.49 -3.39 -0.80
C LYS A 178 14.96 -3.41 -0.80
N ASP A 179 14.34 -3.28 0.37
CA ASP A 179 12.89 -3.31 0.54
C ASP A 179 12.22 -2.17 -0.25
N TYR A 180 12.81 -0.97 -0.23
CA TYR A 180 12.36 0.17 -1.03
C TYR A 180 12.39 -0.13 -2.54
N LYS A 181 13.49 -0.70 -3.06
CA LYS A 181 13.58 -1.07 -4.48
C LYS A 181 12.53 -2.11 -4.86
N VAL A 182 12.35 -3.16 -4.04
CA VAL A 182 11.32 -4.19 -4.25
C VAL A 182 9.94 -3.55 -4.27
N ASN A 183 9.61 -2.69 -3.32
CA ASN A 183 8.33 -2.01 -3.25
C ASN A 183 8.08 -1.09 -4.46
N GLN A 184 9.11 -0.36 -4.92
CA GLN A 184 9.01 0.48 -6.11
C GLN A 184 8.81 -0.36 -7.38
N THR A 185 9.51 -1.47 -7.52
CA THR A 185 9.31 -2.40 -8.64
C THR A 185 7.89 -2.97 -8.61
N ASN A 186 7.40 -3.43 -7.45
CA ASN A 186 6.04 -3.94 -7.31
C ASN A 186 4.98 -2.90 -7.67
N LYS A 187 5.13 -1.64 -7.21
CA LYS A 187 4.23 -0.54 -7.60
C LYS A 187 4.19 -0.30 -9.10
N LYS A 188 5.34 -0.41 -9.79
CA LYS A 188 5.38 -0.30 -11.26
C LYS A 188 4.67 -1.48 -11.92
N ILE A 189 4.90 -2.70 -11.43
CA ILE A 189 4.22 -3.89 -11.94
C ILE A 189 2.70 -3.74 -11.77
N ASP A 190 2.21 -3.29 -10.61
CA ASP A 190 0.77 -3.08 -10.38
C ASP A 190 0.15 -2.06 -11.36
N ALA A 191 0.90 -0.99 -11.68
CA ALA A 191 0.48 0.01 -12.66
C ALA A 191 0.42 -0.58 -14.09
N ILE A 192 1.38 -1.43 -14.45
CA ILE A 192 1.39 -2.12 -15.75
C ILE A 192 0.24 -3.13 -15.83
N VAL A 193 -0.03 -3.90 -14.77
CA VAL A 193 -1.18 -4.82 -14.70
C VAL A 193 -2.49 -4.05 -14.91
N SER A 194 -2.65 -2.88 -14.28
CA SER A 194 -3.83 -2.03 -14.51
C SER A 194 -3.94 -1.54 -15.96
N THR A 195 -2.80 -1.33 -16.62
CA THR A 195 -2.73 -0.95 -18.03
C THR A 195 -3.12 -2.12 -18.95
N VAL A 196 -2.68 -3.34 -18.64
CA VAL A 196 -3.10 -4.57 -19.33
C VAL A 196 -4.62 -4.72 -19.28
N ASP A 197 -5.23 -4.54 -18.11
CA ASP A 197 -6.69 -4.61 -17.95
C ASP A 197 -7.39 -3.53 -18.79
N GLY A 198 -6.87 -2.29 -18.77
CA GLY A 198 -7.39 -1.19 -19.59
C GLY A 198 -7.35 -1.48 -21.09
N PHE A 199 -6.25 -2.04 -21.60
CA PHE A 199 -6.13 -2.45 -22.99
C PHE A 199 -7.09 -3.59 -23.35
N MET A 200 -7.34 -4.53 -22.43
CA MET A 200 -8.30 -5.61 -22.67
C MET A 200 -9.75 -5.12 -22.69
N GLU A 201 -10.10 -4.14 -21.86
CA GLU A 201 -11.40 -3.48 -21.94
C GLU A 201 -11.56 -2.71 -23.25
N GLU A 202 -10.53 -1.99 -23.69
CA GLU A 202 -10.53 -1.29 -24.98
C GLU A 202 -10.68 -2.26 -26.15
N SER A 203 -9.95 -3.38 -26.11
CA SER A 203 -10.07 -4.46 -27.08
C SER A 203 -11.50 -5.00 -27.16
N ALA A 204 -12.12 -5.28 -26.01
CA ALA A 204 -13.51 -5.75 -25.96
C ALA A 204 -14.53 -4.71 -26.45
N ARG A 205 -14.31 -3.42 -26.17
CA ARG A 205 -15.14 -2.32 -26.69
C ARG A 205 -15.05 -2.24 -28.21
N ASN A 206 -13.84 -2.20 -28.76
CA ASN A 206 -13.62 -2.16 -30.21
C ASN A 206 -14.25 -3.36 -30.92
N LEU A 207 -14.19 -4.57 -30.33
CA LEU A 207 -14.91 -5.74 -30.86
C LEU A 207 -16.43 -5.54 -30.86
N SER A 208 -17.00 -4.95 -29.81
CA SER A 208 -18.44 -4.66 -29.74
C SER A 208 -18.88 -3.57 -30.72
N ASP A 209 -17.98 -2.68 -31.11
CA ASP A 209 -18.24 -1.60 -32.06
C ASP A 209 -17.99 -2.02 -33.52
N GLY A 210 -17.61 -3.28 -33.76
CA GLY A 210 -17.33 -3.81 -35.09
C GLY A 210 -15.97 -3.39 -35.66
N ASP A 211 -15.02 -3.00 -34.80
CA ASP A 211 -13.65 -2.61 -35.17
C ASP A 211 -12.61 -3.65 -34.73
N PRO A 212 -12.48 -4.78 -35.46
CA PRO A 212 -11.54 -5.84 -35.10
C PRO A 212 -10.07 -5.41 -35.23
N VAL A 213 -9.77 -4.36 -36.01
CA VAL A 213 -8.39 -3.89 -36.22
C VAL A 213 -7.90 -3.18 -34.97
N ASN A 214 -8.66 -2.20 -34.47
CA ASN A 214 -8.29 -1.52 -33.23
C ASN A 214 -8.42 -2.43 -32.00
N ALA A 215 -9.29 -3.44 -32.04
CA ALA A 215 -9.32 -4.47 -31.01
C ALA A 215 -8.03 -5.28 -30.93
N GLN A 216 -7.48 -5.67 -32.09
CA GLN A 216 -6.22 -6.40 -32.16
C GLN A 216 -5.04 -5.55 -31.67
N ILE A 217 -5.00 -4.27 -32.06
CA ILE A 217 -3.95 -3.33 -31.60
C ILE A 217 -3.95 -3.24 -30.07
N ALA A 218 -5.11 -3.03 -29.44
CA ALA A 218 -5.20 -2.97 -27.98
C ALA A 218 -4.77 -4.30 -27.32
N TYR A 219 -5.15 -5.44 -27.88
CA TYR A 219 -4.69 -6.74 -27.40
C TYR A 219 -3.16 -6.90 -27.51
N ASP A 220 -2.56 -6.50 -28.64
CA ASP A 220 -1.12 -6.57 -28.83
C ASP A 220 -0.38 -5.66 -27.83
N SER A 221 -0.92 -4.46 -27.54
CA SER A 221 -0.39 -3.58 -26.48
C SER A 221 -0.50 -4.21 -25.08
N ALA A 222 -1.53 -5.01 -24.80
CA ALA A 222 -1.63 -5.77 -23.55
C ALA A 222 -0.54 -6.87 -23.46
N LEU A 223 -0.18 -7.49 -24.59
CA LEU A 223 0.91 -8.48 -24.63
C LEU A 223 2.28 -7.84 -24.42
N GLU A 224 2.52 -6.66 -24.99
CA GLU A 224 3.76 -5.88 -24.78
C GLU A 224 3.90 -5.47 -23.31
N ALA A 225 2.83 -4.97 -22.69
CA ALA A 225 2.81 -4.64 -21.28
C ALA A 225 3.14 -5.85 -20.37
N ILE A 226 2.80 -7.07 -20.77
CA ILE A 226 3.24 -8.27 -20.04
C ILE A 226 4.72 -8.56 -20.19
N ASP A 227 5.31 -8.28 -21.36
CA ASP A 227 6.76 -8.40 -21.52
C ASP A 227 7.47 -7.41 -20.59
N ASP A 228 6.97 -6.18 -20.46
CA ASP A 228 7.49 -5.17 -19.53
C ASP A 228 7.45 -5.67 -18.07
N ILE A 229 6.39 -6.39 -17.66
CA ILE A 229 6.34 -7.04 -16.34
C ILE A 229 7.44 -8.09 -16.21
N GLY A 230 7.67 -8.90 -17.25
CA GLY A 230 8.74 -9.89 -17.28
C GLY A 230 10.14 -9.29 -17.19
N GLU A 231 10.36 -8.11 -17.79
CA GLU A 231 11.62 -7.37 -17.67
C GLU A 231 11.86 -6.85 -16.24
N LEU A 232 10.80 -6.39 -15.56
CA LEU A 232 10.86 -5.90 -14.19
C LEU A 232 10.92 -7.04 -13.15
N ASN A 233 10.32 -8.19 -13.46
CA ASN A 233 10.30 -9.38 -12.61
C ASN A 233 10.58 -10.65 -13.45
N PRO A 234 11.85 -11.10 -13.49
CA PRO A 234 12.24 -12.29 -14.26
C PRO A 234 11.59 -13.60 -13.82
N GLU A 235 11.01 -13.66 -12.61
CA GLU A 235 10.28 -14.84 -12.11
C GLU A 235 8.80 -14.84 -12.55
N TYR A 236 8.33 -13.77 -13.19
CA TYR A 236 6.96 -13.68 -13.68
C TYR A 236 6.72 -14.65 -14.84
N ASP A 237 5.62 -15.41 -14.78
CA ASP A 237 5.23 -16.34 -15.85
C ASP A 237 4.58 -15.59 -17.03
N VAL A 238 5.43 -14.89 -17.80
CA VAL A 238 5.07 -14.14 -19.02
C VAL A 238 4.27 -15.03 -19.97
N LYS A 239 4.72 -16.27 -20.18
CA LYS A 239 4.11 -17.20 -21.13
C LYS A 239 2.69 -17.57 -20.69
N GLY A 240 2.51 -17.98 -19.44
CA GLY A 240 1.20 -18.33 -18.91
C GLY A 240 0.24 -17.13 -18.86
N ALA A 241 0.75 -15.93 -18.58
CA ALA A 241 -0.04 -14.69 -18.60
C ALA A 241 -0.54 -14.37 -20.03
N LYS A 242 0.35 -14.44 -21.03
CA LYS A 242 -0.02 -14.24 -22.44
C LYS A 242 -1.02 -15.29 -22.94
N GLU A 243 -0.84 -16.56 -22.55
CA GLU A 243 -1.78 -17.63 -22.88
C GLU A 243 -3.19 -17.34 -22.34
N LYS A 244 -3.30 -16.90 -21.07
CA LYS A 244 -4.58 -16.51 -20.47
C LYS A 244 -5.24 -15.33 -21.19
N LEU A 245 -4.47 -14.30 -21.53
CA LEU A 245 -5.00 -13.16 -22.30
C LEU A 245 -5.44 -13.55 -23.70
N GLY A 246 -4.69 -14.43 -24.37
CA GLY A 246 -5.10 -14.99 -25.66
C GLY A 246 -6.44 -15.72 -25.56
N MET A 247 -6.66 -16.50 -24.49
CA MET A 247 -7.94 -17.15 -24.24
C MET A 247 -9.07 -16.13 -24.00
N GLN A 248 -8.81 -15.06 -23.24
CA GLN A 248 -9.79 -13.99 -23.00
C GLN A 248 -10.14 -13.26 -24.30
N PHE A 249 -9.14 -12.87 -25.09
CA PHE A 249 -9.33 -12.19 -26.37
C PHE A 249 -10.11 -13.05 -27.37
N ALA A 250 -9.75 -14.34 -27.49
CA ALA A 250 -10.48 -15.28 -28.35
C ALA A 250 -11.94 -15.46 -27.93
N SER A 251 -12.22 -15.45 -26.62
CA SER A 251 -13.59 -15.51 -26.08
C SER A 251 -14.39 -14.26 -26.44
N SER A 252 -13.79 -13.08 -26.31
CA SER A 252 -14.41 -11.81 -26.70
C SER A 252 -14.68 -11.75 -28.20
N GLN A 253 -13.74 -12.19 -29.04
CA GLN A 253 -13.88 -12.23 -30.49
C GLN A 253 -15.00 -13.19 -30.93
N ALA A 254 -15.09 -14.38 -30.30
CA ALA A 254 -16.17 -15.32 -30.54
C ALA A 254 -17.55 -14.71 -30.19
N SER A 255 -17.64 -14.04 -29.03
CA SER A 255 -18.87 -13.39 -28.60
C SER A 255 -19.30 -12.28 -29.56
N ALA A 256 -18.37 -11.40 -29.94
CA ALA A 256 -18.64 -10.32 -30.89
C ALA A 256 -19.08 -10.88 -32.25
N SER A 257 -18.36 -11.85 -32.80
CA SER A 257 -18.71 -12.46 -34.10
C SER A 257 -20.09 -13.11 -34.11
N VAL A 258 -20.56 -13.66 -32.99
CA VAL A 258 -21.92 -14.23 -32.90
C VAL A 258 -22.97 -13.11 -32.83
N MET A 259 -22.71 -12.04 -32.07
CA MET A 259 -23.65 -10.94 -31.93
C MET A 259 -23.76 -10.10 -33.21
N ASP A 260 -22.65 -9.90 -33.93
CA ASP A 260 -22.61 -9.19 -35.22
C ASP A 260 -23.33 -9.95 -36.33
N ALA A 261 -23.51 -11.26 -36.17
CA ALA A 261 -24.27 -12.08 -37.10
C ALA A 261 -25.79 -11.94 -36.95
N ILE A 262 -26.28 -11.11 -36.02
CA ILE A 262 -27.71 -10.78 -35.96
C ILE A 262 -28.04 -9.82 -37.12
N ASP A 263 -28.93 -10.25 -38.02
CA ASP A 263 -29.32 -9.46 -39.18
C ASP A 263 -30.69 -8.80 -38.96
N GLY A 264 -30.67 -7.52 -38.60
CA GLY A 264 -31.86 -6.78 -38.20
C GLY A 264 -32.56 -7.42 -36.99
N ASN A 265 -33.69 -8.07 -37.25
CA ASN A 265 -34.49 -8.77 -36.24
C ASN A 265 -34.34 -10.30 -36.29
N ASP A 266 -33.55 -10.84 -37.22
CA ASP A 266 -33.32 -12.27 -37.35
C ASP A 266 -32.06 -12.70 -36.57
N THR A 267 -32.26 -13.60 -35.60
CA THR A 267 -31.18 -14.19 -34.81
C THR A 267 -30.71 -15.54 -35.36
N GLY A 268 -31.35 -16.08 -36.40
CA GLY A 268 -30.99 -17.35 -37.03
C GLY A 268 -29.52 -17.45 -37.45
N PRO A 269 -28.96 -16.44 -38.15
CA PRO A 269 -27.55 -16.49 -38.55
C PRO A 269 -26.58 -16.46 -37.36
N ALA A 270 -26.95 -15.80 -36.25
CA ALA A 270 -26.17 -15.81 -35.01
C ALA A 270 -26.11 -17.20 -34.36
N TYR A 271 -27.21 -17.96 -34.32
CA TYR A 271 -27.19 -19.35 -33.84
C TYR A 271 -26.35 -20.25 -34.74
N ALA A 272 -26.44 -20.10 -36.06
CA ALA A 272 -25.60 -20.85 -36.99
C ALA A 272 -24.11 -20.54 -36.79
N LYS A 273 -23.78 -19.27 -36.53
CA LYS A 273 -22.40 -18.85 -36.23
C LYS A 273 -21.89 -19.44 -34.91
N LEU A 274 -22.73 -19.47 -33.89
CA LEU A 274 -22.42 -20.09 -32.59
C LEU A 274 -22.09 -21.58 -32.75
N GLU A 275 -22.88 -22.33 -33.52
CA GLU A 275 -22.62 -23.75 -33.82
C GLU A 275 -21.33 -23.97 -34.59
N GLU A 276 -20.97 -23.05 -35.49
CA GLU A 276 -19.70 -23.10 -36.24
C GLU A 276 -18.51 -22.94 -35.29
N ILE A 277 -18.59 -21.97 -34.39
CA ILE A 277 -17.53 -21.61 -33.44
C ILE A 277 -17.38 -22.68 -32.35
N ALA A 278 -18.47 -23.28 -31.87
CA ALA A 278 -18.44 -24.34 -30.88
C ALA A 278 -17.56 -25.54 -31.31
N LYS A 279 -17.51 -25.82 -32.62
CA LYS A 279 -16.71 -26.92 -33.19
C LYS A 279 -15.22 -26.64 -33.31
N LYS A 280 -14.79 -25.39 -33.09
CA LYS A 280 -13.41 -24.92 -33.33
C LYS A 280 -12.85 -24.21 -32.08
N PRO A 281 -12.54 -24.97 -31.01
CA PRO A 281 -11.96 -24.38 -29.80
C PRO A 281 -10.63 -23.67 -30.11
N PRO A 282 -10.43 -22.42 -29.66
CA PRO A 282 -9.17 -21.71 -29.83
C PRO A 282 -8.02 -22.38 -29.06
N LYS A 283 -6.78 -22.08 -29.47
CA LYS A 283 -5.58 -22.55 -28.76
C LYS A 283 -5.62 -22.10 -27.29
N GLY A 284 -5.32 -23.02 -26.38
CA GLY A 284 -5.35 -22.77 -24.93
C GLY A 284 -6.61 -23.30 -24.24
N PHE A 285 -7.69 -23.53 -24.98
CA PHE A 285 -8.89 -24.19 -24.45
C PHE A 285 -8.85 -25.70 -24.70
N THR A 286 -9.27 -26.48 -23.71
CA THR A 286 -9.80 -27.83 -23.98
C THR A 286 -11.21 -27.72 -24.60
N PRO A 287 -11.67 -28.72 -25.38
CA PRO A 287 -13.03 -28.72 -25.92
C PRO A 287 -14.11 -28.55 -24.86
N ASP A 288 -13.95 -29.22 -23.71
CA ASP A 288 -14.90 -29.15 -22.60
C ASP A 288 -14.93 -27.78 -21.93
N GLU A 289 -13.76 -27.13 -21.74
CA GLU A 289 -13.69 -25.78 -21.18
C GLU A 289 -14.31 -24.76 -22.13
N TRP A 290 -14.01 -24.86 -23.43
CA TRP A 290 -14.59 -23.99 -24.45
C TRP A 290 -16.12 -24.03 -24.44
N GLU A 291 -16.67 -25.24 -24.46
CA GLU A 291 -18.10 -25.48 -24.46
C GLU A 291 -18.76 -24.94 -23.18
N ARG A 292 -18.21 -25.32 -22.01
CA ARG A 292 -18.82 -25.01 -20.71
C ARG A 292 -18.69 -23.56 -20.30
N THR A 293 -17.61 -22.88 -20.66
CA THR A 293 -17.31 -21.53 -20.14
C THR A 293 -17.63 -20.43 -21.14
N VAL A 294 -17.38 -20.65 -22.43
CA VAL A 294 -17.52 -19.62 -23.46
C VAL A 294 -18.79 -19.81 -24.26
N ILE A 295 -18.99 -20.99 -24.87
CA ILE A 295 -20.16 -21.26 -25.72
C ILE A 295 -21.46 -21.13 -24.92
N SER A 296 -21.52 -21.73 -23.72
CA SER A 296 -22.71 -21.64 -22.84
C SER A 296 -23.07 -20.19 -22.49
N LYS A 297 -22.06 -19.34 -22.27
CA LYS A 297 -22.23 -17.92 -21.96
C LYS A 297 -22.75 -17.16 -23.17
N ILE A 298 -22.12 -17.33 -24.33
CA ILE A 298 -22.56 -16.69 -25.59
C ILE A 298 -24.00 -17.12 -25.92
N GLN A 299 -24.33 -18.41 -25.75
CA GLN A 299 -25.69 -18.92 -25.97
C GLN A 299 -26.71 -18.26 -25.03
N THR A 300 -26.35 -18.09 -23.76
CA THR A 300 -27.22 -17.43 -22.77
C THR A 300 -27.48 -15.96 -23.15
N ASP A 301 -26.44 -15.24 -23.55
CA ASP A 301 -26.56 -13.84 -23.94
C ASP A 301 -27.33 -13.70 -25.26
N LEU A 302 -27.10 -14.59 -26.23
CA LEU A 302 -27.87 -14.66 -27.47
C LEU A 302 -29.36 -14.91 -27.19
N ASN A 303 -29.70 -15.90 -26.36
CA ASN A 303 -31.09 -16.19 -25.97
C ASN A 303 -31.78 -14.97 -25.33
N ARG A 304 -31.06 -14.22 -24.49
CA ARG A 304 -31.56 -12.98 -23.89
C ARG A 304 -31.82 -11.92 -24.95
N LYS A 305 -30.89 -11.73 -25.89
CA LYS A 305 -31.05 -10.78 -27.01
C LYS A 305 -32.23 -11.17 -27.90
N THR A 306 -32.34 -12.44 -28.27
CA THR A 306 -33.48 -13.01 -29.03
C THR A 306 -34.82 -12.72 -28.34
N THR A 307 -34.90 -12.97 -27.04
CA THR A 307 -36.13 -12.70 -26.26
C THR A 307 -36.49 -11.22 -26.28
N ARG A 308 -35.51 -10.32 -26.12
CA ARG A 308 -35.75 -8.87 -26.17
C ARG A 308 -36.22 -8.42 -27.54
N LEU A 309 -35.61 -8.92 -28.62
CA LEU A 309 -36.02 -8.61 -29.99
C LEU A 309 -37.45 -9.10 -30.26
N ASN A 310 -37.76 -10.34 -29.88
CA ASN A 310 -39.11 -10.90 -30.02
C ASN A 310 -40.15 -10.09 -29.24
N ASN A 311 -39.86 -9.71 -28.01
CA ASN A 311 -40.77 -8.89 -27.20
C ASN A 311 -40.96 -7.48 -27.81
N ALA A 312 -39.89 -6.86 -28.31
CA ALA A 312 -39.97 -5.56 -28.98
C ALA A 312 -40.82 -5.64 -30.26
N ASN A 313 -40.63 -6.71 -31.05
CA ASN A 313 -41.41 -6.96 -32.25
C ASN A 313 -42.90 -7.22 -31.93
N GLN A 314 -43.19 -8.00 -30.88
CA GLN A 314 -44.56 -8.22 -30.43
C GLN A 314 -45.22 -6.93 -29.95
N ALA A 315 -44.50 -6.09 -29.19
CA ALA A 315 -45.03 -4.81 -28.73
C ALA A 315 -45.30 -3.84 -29.89
N ALA A 316 -44.40 -3.79 -30.89
CA ALA A 316 -44.62 -3.01 -32.10
C ALA A 316 -45.83 -3.52 -32.89
N ALA A 317 -45.94 -4.84 -33.08
CA ALA A 317 -47.08 -5.46 -33.76
C ALA A 317 -48.41 -5.19 -33.04
N ALA A 318 -48.44 -5.25 -31.71
CA ALA A 318 -49.63 -4.93 -30.91
C ALA A 318 -50.06 -3.46 -31.08
N LYS A 319 -49.10 -2.52 -31.08
CA LYS A 319 -49.38 -1.10 -31.31
C LYS A 319 -49.92 -0.85 -32.73
N ASN A 320 -49.35 -1.52 -33.73
CA ASN A 320 -49.83 -1.45 -35.10
C ASN A 320 -51.27 -1.99 -35.21
N ALA A 321 -51.55 -3.13 -34.58
CA ALA A 321 -52.88 -3.73 -34.55
C ALA A 321 -53.92 -2.83 -33.86
N GLU A 322 -53.55 -2.16 -32.77
CA GLU A 322 -54.41 -1.20 -32.07
C GLU A 322 -54.70 0.04 -32.94
N TYR A 323 -53.70 0.55 -33.66
CA TYR A 323 -53.90 1.67 -34.57
C TYR A 323 -54.86 1.31 -35.72
N VAL A 324 -54.63 0.17 -36.38
CA VAL A 324 -55.53 -0.34 -37.44
C VAL A 324 -56.95 -0.48 -36.91
N LYS A 325 -57.11 -1.08 -35.73
CA LYS A 325 -58.42 -1.21 -35.09
C LYS A 325 -59.06 0.16 -34.80
N GLY A 326 -58.29 1.13 -34.31
CA GLY A 326 -58.78 2.47 -34.03
C GLY A 326 -59.33 3.20 -35.27
N VAL A 327 -58.70 3.01 -36.43
CA VAL A 327 -59.19 3.54 -37.72
C VAL A 327 -60.52 2.89 -38.09
N VAL A 328 -60.60 1.55 -38.06
CA VAL A 328 -61.85 0.80 -38.34
C VAL A 328 -62.98 1.20 -37.38
N ASP A 329 -62.68 1.33 -36.08
CA ASP A 329 -63.64 1.71 -35.04
C ASP A 329 -64.13 3.16 -35.24
N SER A 330 -63.25 4.09 -35.66
CA SER A 330 -63.61 5.49 -35.90
C SER A 330 -64.64 5.62 -37.03
N VAL A 331 -64.41 4.93 -38.15
CA VAL A 331 -65.34 4.89 -39.27
C VAL A 331 -66.65 4.20 -38.87
N SER A 332 -66.54 3.10 -38.12
CA SER A 332 -67.68 2.39 -37.55
C SER A 332 -68.45 3.21 -36.53
N LEU A 333 -67.92 4.33 -36.02
CA LEU A 333 -68.61 5.31 -35.17
C LEU A 333 -69.17 6.50 -35.96
N GLY A 334 -68.91 6.57 -37.27
CA GLY A 334 -69.29 7.67 -38.14
C GLY A 334 -68.39 8.89 -38.03
N ILE A 335 -67.16 8.71 -37.52
CA ILE A 335 -66.12 9.73 -37.51
C ILE A 335 -65.43 9.71 -38.86
N GLU A 336 -65.27 10.88 -39.49
CA GLU A 336 -64.51 11.03 -40.73
C GLU A 336 -63.02 10.76 -40.48
N VAL A 337 -62.45 9.83 -41.25
CA VAL A 337 -61.02 9.50 -41.25
C VAL A 337 -60.49 9.85 -42.64
N ASP A 338 -59.37 10.57 -42.70
CA ASP A 338 -58.77 10.98 -43.97
C ASP A 338 -58.03 9.83 -44.67
N ASP A 339 -57.80 9.99 -45.98
CA ASP A 339 -57.13 9.00 -46.82
C ASP A 339 -55.69 8.69 -46.35
N ALA A 340 -55.03 9.64 -45.68
CA ALA A 340 -53.67 9.47 -45.20
C ALA A 340 -53.61 8.53 -43.99
N GLU A 341 -54.57 8.64 -43.07
CA GLU A 341 -54.71 7.74 -41.93
C GLU A 341 -55.16 6.32 -42.38
N PHE A 342 -55.98 6.21 -43.42
CA PHE A 342 -56.30 4.93 -44.06
C PHE A 342 -55.07 4.28 -44.72
N ALA A 343 -54.33 5.03 -45.54
CA ALA A 343 -53.11 4.52 -46.18
C ALA A 343 -52.10 4.02 -45.14
N LYS A 344 -51.91 4.78 -44.05
CA LYS A 344 -51.06 4.38 -42.94
C LYS A 344 -51.59 3.16 -42.20
N ALA A 345 -52.90 3.00 -42.03
CA ALA A 345 -53.47 1.79 -41.43
C ALA A 345 -53.24 0.57 -42.33
N TYR A 346 -53.35 0.70 -43.65
CA TYR A 346 -53.01 -0.38 -44.58
C TYR A 346 -51.53 -0.77 -44.52
N ASP A 347 -50.62 0.21 -44.46
CA ASP A 347 -49.18 -0.06 -44.30
C ASP A 347 -48.85 -0.78 -42.99
N LEU A 348 -49.66 -0.57 -41.94
CA LEU A 348 -49.50 -1.18 -40.61
C LEU A 348 -50.26 -2.51 -40.44
N ALA A 349 -51.13 -2.87 -41.37
CA ALA A 349 -51.92 -4.10 -41.31
C ALA A 349 -51.04 -5.33 -41.53
N ALA A 350 -50.90 -6.16 -40.49
CA ALA A 350 -50.02 -7.32 -40.49
C ALA A 350 -50.72 -8.63 -40.89
N THR A 351 -52.05 -8.63 -40.99
CA THR A 351 -52.84 -9.84 -41.25
C THR A 351 -53.92 -9.60 -42.32
N PRO A 352 -54.31 -10.64 -43.08
CA PRO A 352 -55.39 -10.51 -44.07
C PRO A 352 -56.71 -10.00 -43.46
N ALA A 353 -57.05 -10.44 -42.26
CA ALA A 353 -58.26 -10.01 -41.56
C ALA A 353 -58.25 -8.50 -41.21
N GLN A 354 -57.08 -7.93 -40.89
CA GLN A 354 -56.94 -6.49 -40.65
C GLN A 354 -57.11 -5.69 -41.94
N VAL A 355 -56.57 -6.20 -43.06
CA VAL A 355 -56.73 -5.57 -44.38
C VAL A 355 -58.20 -5.60 -44.81
N GLU A 356 -58.88 -6.74 -44.63
CA GLU A 356 -60.31 -6.89 -44.93
C GLU A 356 -61.17 -5.95 -44.08
N ALA A 357 -60.89 -5.84 -42.78
CA ALA A 357 -61.60 -4.91 -41.90
C ALA A 357 -61.43 -3.43 -42.32
N LEU A 358 -60.26 -3.04 -42.82
CA LEU A 358 -60.03 -1.71 -43.36
C LEU A 358 -60.79 -1.48 -44.67
N GLN A 359 -60.86 -2.48 -45.56
CA GLN A 359 -61.63 -2.40 -46.80
C GLN A 359 -63.13 -2.24 -46.53
N ASP A 360 -63.64 -2.95 -45.54
CA ASP A 360 -65.03 -2.79 -45.12
C ASP A 360 -65.29 -1.43 -44.47
N ALA A 361 -64.36 -0.92 -43.67
CA ALA A 361 -64.42 0.43 -43.14
C ALA A 361 -64.46 1.48 -44.27
N GLU A 362 -63.60 1.37 -45.29
CA GLU A 362 -63.60 2.28 -46.45
C GLU A 362 -64.96 2.28 -47.18
N LYS A 363 -65.54 1.10 -47.43
CA LYS A 363 -66.88 0.99 -48.02
C LYS A 363 -67.96 1.63 -47.13
N VAL A 364 -67.84 1.55 -45.81
CA VAL A 364 -68.77 2.20 -44.87
C VAL A 364 -68.58 3.72 -44.85
N ALA A 365 -67.35 4.22 -45.02
CA ALA A 365 -67.07 5.63 -45.18
C ALA A 365 -67.68 6.17 -46.49
N GLU A 366 -67.46 5.48 -47.63
CA GLU A 366 -68.09 5.80 -48.92
C GLU A 366 -69.61 5.78 -48.83
N TYR A 367 -70.18 4.76 -48.17
CA TYR A 367 -71.60 4.67 -47.89
C TYR A 367 -72.09 5.90 -47.13
N SER A 368 -71.34 6.38 -46.14
CA SER A 368 -71.75 7.50 -45.29
C SER A 368 -71.92 8.82 -46.04
N VAL A 369 -71.09 9.05 -47.06
CA VAL A 369 -71.10 10.29 -47.87
C VAL A 369 -71.92 10.18 -49.15
N SER A 370 -72.34 8.97 -49.51
CA SER A 370 -73.17 8.70 -50.69
C SER A 370 -74.58 9.27 -50.56
N ASP A 371 -75.24 9.56 -51.69
CA ASP A 371 -76.64 9.96 -51.69
C ASP A 371 -77.59 8.84 -51.23
N TYR A 372 -78.81 9.20 -50.83
CA TYR A 372 -79.78 8.25 -50.28
C TYR A 372 -80.09 7.05 -51.21
N ARG A 373 -80.19 7.26 -52.53
CA ARG A 373 -80.52 6.16 -53.47
C ARG A 373 -79.35 5.19 -53.57
N THR A 374 -78.14 5.73 -53.65
CA THR A 374 -76.90 4.95 -53.66
C THR A 374 -76.77 4.13 -52.37
N ARG A 375 -77.00 4.76 -51.20
CA ARG A 375 -77.03 4.06 -49.91
C ARG A 375 -78.04 2.91 -49.87
N GLN A 376 -79.30 3.14 -50.23
CA GLN A 376 -80.31 2.07 -50.22
C GLN A 376 -79.97 0.93 -51.18
N SER A 377 -79.38 1.22 -52.34
CA SER A 377 -78.94 0.20 -53.29
C SER A 377 -77.81 -0.65 -52.72
N VAL A 378 -76.76 -0.02 -52.17
CA VAL A 378 -75.60 -0.71 -51.61
C VAL A 378 -75.99 -1.51 -50.37
N LEU A 379 -76.85 -0.97 -49.50
CA LEU A 379 -77.36 -1.65 -48.31
C LEU A 379 -78.15 -2.90 -48.69
N THR A 380 -79.04 -2.82 -49.69
CA THR A 380 -79.80 -3.98 -50.19
C THR A 380 -78.88 -5.04 -50.77
N THR A 381 -77.91 -4.62 -51.59
CA THR A 381 -76.92 -5.54 -52.20
C THR A 381 -76.12 -6.28 -51.13
N ALA A 382 -75.71 -5.58 -50.06
CA ALA A 382 -74.99 -6.19 -48.96
C ALA A 382 -75.87 -7.14 -48.11
N ALA A 383 -77.18 -6.87 -48.01
CA ALA A 383 -78.14 -7.72 -47.29
C ALA A 383 -78.42 -9.05 -48.00
N ASP A 384 -78.44 -9.03 -49.33
CA ASP A 384 -78.77 -10.18 -50.17
C ASP A 384 -77.60 -11.18 -50.34
N ASN A 385 -76.38 -10.76 -49.99
CA ASN A 385 -75.19 -11.62 -50.04
C ASN A 385 -74.73 -12.06 -48.62
N PRO A 386 -74.79 -13.36 -48.29
CA PRO A 386 -74.33 -13.88 -47.00
C PRO A 386 -72.87 -13.57 -46.68
N GLU A 387 -72.01 -13.43 -47.69
CA GLU A 387 -70.58 -13.12 -47.51
C GLU A 387 -70.33 -11.67 -47.05
N THR A 388 -71.30 -10.76 -47.26
CA THR A 388 -71.19 -9.34 -46.87
C THR A 388 -72.05 -9.01 -45.65
N ILE A 389 -72.47 -10.01 -44.87
CA ILE A 389 -73.41 -9.79 -43.76
C ILE A 389 -72.87 -8.85 -42.68
N ASP A 390 -71.56 -8.88 -42.42
CA ASP A 390 -70.94 -7.99 -41.44
C ASP A 390 -70.80 -6.56 -41.98
N LEU A 391 -70.47 -6.40 -43.26
CA LEU A 391 -70.52 -5.11 -43.94
C LEU A 391 -71.94 -4.51 -43.93
N TYR A 392 -72.96 -5.32 -44.22
CA TYR A 392 -74.37 -4.92 -44.11
C TYR A 392 -74.72 -4.41 -42.71
N ARG A 393 -74.30 -5.12 -41.65
CA ARG A 393 -74.54 -4.69 -40.27
C ARG A 393 -73.90 -3.34 -39.97
N GLN A 394 -72.68 -3.10 -40.45
CA GLN A 394 -71.99 -1.82 -40.27
C GLN A 394 -72.70 -0.69 -41.02
N MET A 395 -73.04 -0.90 -42.30
CA MET A 395 -73.80 0.08 -43.11
C MET A 395 -75.19 0.37 -42.53
N ALA A 396 -75.91 -0.64 -42.04
CA ALA A 396 -77.22 -0.48 -41.42
C ALA A 396 -77.14 0.32 -40.11
N ALA A 397 -76.11 0.08 -39.29
CA ALA A 397 -75.85 0.88 -38.09
C ALA A 397 -75.56 2.34 -38.44
N GLN A 398 -74.79 2.56 -39.50
CA GLN A 398 -74.45 3.89 -39.98
C GLN A 398 -75.66 4.63 -40.58
N GLU A 399 -76.50 3.95 -41.35
CA GLU A 399 -77.78 4.48 -41.86
C GLU A 399 -78.68 4.97 -40.73
N LYS A 400 -78.74 4.24 -39.61
CA LYS A 400 -79.48 4.68 -38.41
C LYS A 400 -78.90 5.98 -37.83
N ARG A 401 -77.58 6.15 -37.83
CA ARG A 401 -76.92 7.37 -37.35
C ARG A 401 -77.18 8.56 -38.26
N ILE A 402 -77.02 8.39 -39.57
CA ILE A 402 -77.33 9.40 -40.58
C ILE A 402 -78.78 9.86 -40.39
N ASN A 403 -79.73 8.94 -40.35
CA ASN A 403 -81.14 9.27 -40.14
C ASN A 403 -81.40 9.96 -38.80
N THR A 404 -80.67 9.59 -37.73
CA THR A 404 -80.76 10.28 -36.44
C THR A 404 -80.22 11.71 -36.51
N ALA A 405 -79.13 11.94 -37.26
CA ALA A 405 -78.54 13.25 -37.46
C ALA A 405 -79.46 14.14 -38.32
N LEU A 406 -79.98 13.60 -39.44
CA LEU A 406 -80.95 14.28 -40.31
C LEU A 406 -82.21 14.69 -39.54
N ASN A 407 -82.75 13.80 -38.69
CA ASN A 407 -83.93 14.11 -37.88
C ASN A 407 -83.67 15.15 -36.77
N ARG A 408 -82.40 15.39 -36.41
CA ARG A 408 -81.99 16.42 -35.44
C ARG A 408 -81.62 17.73 -36.11
N ASP A 409 -81.43 17.76 -37.42
CA ASP A 409 -81.23 18.99 -38.18
C ASP A 409 -82.57 19.75 -38.28
N ALA A 410 -82.77 20.69 -37.35
CA ALA A 410 -83.96 21.51 -37.26
C ALA A 410 -84.17 22.44 -38.46
N PHE A 411 -83.16 22.62 -39.31
CA PHE A 411 -83.21 23.51 -40.46
C PHE A 411 -83.32 22.80 -41.81
N GLY A 412 -83.18 21.46 -41.85
CA GLY A 412 -83.41 20.65 -43.04
C GLY A 412 -82.43 20.94 -44.19
N PHE A 413 -81.17 21.25 -43.86
CA PHE A 413 -80.13 21.57 -44.85
C PHE A 413 -79.20 20.39 -45.16
N ALA A 414 -79.31 19.28 -44.43
CA ALA A 414 -78.54 18.06 -44.63
C ALA A 414 -79.12 17.12 -45.70
#